data_AF-A0A5R8MQ74-F1
#
_entry.id   AF-A0A5R8MQ74-F1
#
_cell.length_a   1.000
_cell.length_b   1.000
_cell.length_c   1.000
_cell.angle_alpha   90.00
_cell.angle_beta   90.00
_cell.angle_gamma   90.00
#
_symmetry.space_group_name_H-M   'P 1'
#
loop_
_entity.id
_entity.type
_entity.pdbx_description
1 polymer ?
#
loop_
_entity_poly.entity_id
_entity_poly.type
_entity_poly.pdbx_seq_one_letter_code
_entity_poly.pdbx_strand_id
1 'polypeptide(L)'
;MSEVGTAAFTAEEHTQRLERWQALLSGQGLQAAQQAHARRLRKQGPVNLMTGVLLHAAARADQGLELTELERSVLAPLERVLGTDHLHAMGRIYHQQLSGGRSAEIVPTSVSSRPLQQGFDEQAYKAAFAEMLPLVATMPNLAVVNRAHLTDGQGFDSAEFTAALAEHGFGVTGFSGADDETADPAARAPFHAKLEMQSFFCHKAVGDQGGGRDEIYWTAAANATDFERTLRTNETGSVTEGKEFLITGDKVFFDTRLDGCGSAAITVWEADDSGDRWYTALGNALRDIVETLKYHDLFLSVIPGMDLYGHLYSALSLFATIIEHLRNKDDMVLTRAFAFGRADLAALYHYNDSHRMPWEFDRTSQGMGRFSLIVRYTGENPGHPASGDGSLISNGWRGLYGTVFVRDLAAACNLPDAGGEIYFFKDDQYLRYDVDTESIVGGPGNTGGGWPALKGTVFAEGIDAACSVPGAEHDVYLFRGDRYVNYDIRQEEHGGVNSIHASWPGLRGTIFTSDLDAACQSYMSSHVYLFKGDQVAYYNTDTESLRACMRISDAFPAVAGTSFASGLSAACMVPSELFQYYLFQGDRYVRVYGKPIF
;
A
#
# COMPACT_ATOMS: atom_id res chain seq x y z
N MET A 1 36.29 -2.59 28.58
CA MET A 1 36.18 -4.05 28.81
C MET A 1 35.32 -4.27 30.03
N SER A 2 34.02 -4.46 29.83
CA SER A 2 33.11 -5.04 30.82
C SER A 2 32.54 -6.28 30.13
N GLU A 3 32.88 -7.45 30.64
CA GLU A 3 32.34 -8.73 30.17
C GLU A 3 30.81 -8.67 30.26
N VAL A 4 30.17 -8.72 29.09
CA VAL A 4 28.74 -8.96 28.99
C VAL A 4 28.54 -10.40 29.41
N GLY A 5 28.01 -10.60 30.62
CA GLY A 5 27.55 -11.92 31.06
C GLY A 5 26.41 -12.36 30.16
N THR A 6 26.72 -13.14 29.13
CA THR A 6 25.76 -13.99 28.43
C THR A 6 25.10 -14.86 29.50
N ALA A 7 23.78 -14.80 29.64
CA ALA A 7 23.06 -15.84 30.35
C ALA A 7 23.33 -17.14 29.58
N ALA A 8 24.33 -17.91 30.03
CA ALA A 8 24.69 -19.16 29.41
C ALA A 8 23.50 -20.09 29.55
N PHE A 9 22.95 -20.55 28.43
CA PHE A 9 21.94 -21.60 28.42
C PHE A 9 22.40 -22.77 29.27
N THR A 10 21.46 -23.39 29.97
CA THR A 10 21.75 -24.67 30.61
C THR A 10 22.19 -25.67 29.53
N ALA A 11 23.02 -26.64 29.90
CA ALA A 11 23.46 -27.69 28.98
C ALA A 11 22.25 -28.46 28.38
N GLU A 12 21.15 -28.54 29.13
CA GLU A 12 19.89 -29.15 28.70
C GLU A 12 19.18 -28.33 27.61
N GLU A 13 19.02 -27.01 27.80
CA GLU A 13 18.47 -26.11 26.77
C GLU A 13 19.31 -26.09 25.49
N HIS A 14 20.64 -26.12 25.64
CA HIS A 14 21.55 -26.18 24.51
C HIS A 14 21.37 -27.48 23.72
N THR A 15 21.23 -28.60 24.40
CA THR A 15 21.00 -29.92 23.78
C THR A 15 19.64 -29.98 23.07
N GLN A 16 18.57 -29.53 23.72
CA GLN A 16 17.23 -29.50 23.14
C GLN A 16 17.14 -28.64 21.86
N ARG A 17 17.89 -27.53 21.80
CA ARG A 17 17.98 -26.69 20.59
C ARG A 17 18.72 -27.38 19.45
N LEU A 18 19.83 -28.06 19.74
CA LEU A 18 20.57 -28.83 18.73
C LEU A 18 19.75 -30.01 18.21
N GLU A 19 18.98 -30.68 19.07
CA GLU A 19 18.05 -31.74 18.66
C GLU A 19 16.95 -31.21 17.72
N ARG A 20 16.42 -30.00 17.98
CA ARG A 20 15.48 -29.34 17.06
C ARG A 20 16.10 -29.07 15.69
N TRP A 21 17.32 -28.55 15.64
CA TRP A 21 18.07 -28.35 14.40
C TRP A 21 18.35 -29.66 13.66
N GLN A 22 18.75 -30.71 14.38
CA GLN A 22 18.98 -32.03 13.81
C GLN A 22 17.70 -32.64 13.24
N ALA A 23 16.57 -32.51 13.94
CA ALA A 23 15.27 -32.99 13.46
C ALA A 23 14.80 -32.23 12.20
N LEU A 24 15.02 -30.91 12.15
CA LEU A 24 14.72 -30.08 10.98
C LEU A 24 15.53 -30.52 9.75
N LEU A 25 16.85 -30.57 9.91
CA LEU A 25 17.80 -30.84 8.82
C LEU A 25 17.71 -32.31 8.34
N SER A 26 17.46 -33.25 9.26
CA SER A 26 17.36 -34.69 8.92
C SER A 26 15.95 -35.14 8.50
N GLY A 27 14.91 -34.39 8.90
CA GLY A 27 13.52 -34.77 8.71
C GLY A 27 13.02 -35.94 9.57
N GLN A 28 13.82 -36.42 10.52
CA GLN A 28 13.51 -37.57 11.38
C GLN A 28 13.23 -37.13 12.82
N GLY A 29 12.43 -37.90 13.56
CA GLY A 29 12.15 -37.65 14.99
C GLY A 29 11.21 -36.49 15.30
N LEU A 30 10.61 -35.88 14.27
CA LEU A 30 9.68 -34.75 14.42
C LEU A 30 8.31 -35.24 14.92
N GLN A 31 7.81 -34.65 16.01
CA GLN A 31 6.40 -34.74 16.43
C GLN A 31 5.48 -34.10 15.38
N ALA A 32 4.17 -34.38 15.40
CA ALA A 32 3.22 -33.91 14.38
C ALA A 32 3.27 -32.39 14.11
N ALA A 33 3.39 -31.56 15.17
CA ALA A 33 3.54 -30.11 15.03
C ALA A 33 4.88 -29.70 14.39
N GLN A 34 5.96 -30.41 14.71
CA GLN A 34 7.29 -30.19 14.14
C GLN A 34 7.36 -30.67 12.67
N GLN A 35 6.57 -31.68 12.29
CA GLN A 35 6.44 -32.15 10.90
C GLN A 35 5.72 -31.15 10.01
N ALA A 36 4.64 -30.52 10.51
CA ALA A 36 3.96 -29.44 9.78
C ALA A 36 4.93 -28.29 9.51
N HIS A 37 5.69 -27.88 10.52
CA HIS A 37 6.71 -26.83 10.40
C HIS A 37 7.86 -27.20 9.43
N ALA A 38 8.44 -28.40 9.53
CA ALA A 38 9.48 -28.84 8.61
C ALA A 38 8.99 -28.89 7.15
N ARG A 39 7.72 -29.22 6.91
CA ARG A 39 7.10 -29.13 5.58
C ARG A 39 7.05 -27.69 5.07
N ARG A 40 6.76 -26.71 5.94
CA ARG A 40 6.74 -25.28 5.57
C ARG A 40 8.11 -24.78 5.14
N LEU A 41 9.15 -25.05 5.94
CA LEU A 41 10.52 -24.64 5.61
C LEU A 41 11.03 -25.31 4.33
N ARG A 42 10.62 -26.56 4.05
CA ARG A 42 10.94 -27.21 2.76
C ARG A 42 10.25 -26.56 1.57
N LYS A 43 9.00 -26.11 1.72
CA LYS A 43 8.33 -25.31 0.68
C LYS A 43 9.08 -23.99 0.41
N GLN A 44 9.74 -23.43 1.43
CA GLN A 44 10.54 -22.21 1.33
C GLN A 44 12.01 -22.43 0.99
N GLY A 45 12.48 -23.69 0.91
CA GLY A 45 13.90 -23.97 0.72
C GLY A 45 14.54 -23.26 -0.46
N PRO A 46 13.91 -23.23 -1.65
CA PRO A 46 14.43 -22.50 -2.80
C PRO A 46 14.63 -20.99 -2.59
N VAL A 47 13.98 -20.39 -1.58
CA VAL A 47 14.03 -18.96 -1.27
C VAL A 47 14.69 -18.63 0.08
N ASN A 48 15.26 -19.63 0.77
CA ASN A 48 15.88 -19.44 2.09
C ASN A 48 17.39 -19.18 2.00
N LEU A 49 17.79 -18.22 1.15
CA LEU A 49 19.20 -17.98 0.78
C LEU A 49 20.09 -17.67 1.98
N MET A 50 19.68 -16.74 2.84
CA MET A 50 20.50 -16.29 3.96
C MET A 50 20.74 -17.39 4.99
N THR A 51 19.71 -18.18 5.30
CA THR A 51 19.84 -19.36 6.16
C THR A 51 20.83 -20.35 5.55
N GLY A 52 20.78 -20.54 4.23
CA GLY A 52 21.75 -21.38 3.53
C GLY A 52 23.18 -20.87 3.65
N VAL A 53 23.40 -19.57 3.43
CA VAL A 53 24.73 -18.93 3.58
C VAL A 53 25.23 -19.10 5.01
N LEU A 54 24.38 -18.88 6.02
CA LEU A 54 24.72 -19.10 7.42
C LEU A 54 25.16 -20.55 7.69
N LEU A 55 24.37 -21.53 7.27
CA LEU A 55 24.67 -22.96 7.50
C LEU A 55 25.95 -23.39 6.76
N HIS A 56 26.18 -22.87 5.55
CA HIS A 56 27.38 -23.10 4.78
C HIS A 56 28.62 -22.49 5.45
N ALA A 57 28.52 -21.24 5.90
CA ALA A 57 29.57 -20.55 6.65
C ALA A 57 29.89 -21.31 7.94
N ALA A 58 28.87 -21.73 8.69
CA ALA A 58 29.03 -22.50 9.92
C ALA A 58 29.74 -23.84 9.68
N ALA A 59 29.44 -24.54 8.58
CA ALA A 59 30.10 -25.78 8.21
C ALA A 59 31.56 -25.57 7.81
N ARG A 60 31.88 -24.45 7.14
CA ARG A 60 33.26 -24.05 6.83
C ARG A 60 34.05 -23.71 8.10
N ALA A 61 33.45 -22.93 9.00
CA ALA A 61 34.05 -22.55 10.28
C ALA A 61 34.38 -23.79 11.13
N ASP A 62 33.46 -24.76 11.20
CA ASP A 62 33.68 -26.02 11.92
C ASP A 62 34.88 -26.83 11.38
N GLN A 63 35.11 -26.81 10.06
CA GLN A 63 36.26 -27.48 9.44
C GLN A 63 37.56 -26.66 9.48
N GLY A 64 37.54 -25.49 10.11
CA GLY A 64 38.69 -24.57 10.16
C GLY A 64 39.04 -23.97 8.80
N LEU A 65 38.08 -23.89 7.88
CA LEU A 65 38.27 -23.26 6.57
C LEU A 65 38.19 -21.73 6.70
N GLU A 66 38.99 -21.03 5.90
CA GLU A 66 39.02 -19.57 5.91
C GLU A 66 37.69 -18.99 5.41
N LEU A 67 37.03 -18.17 6.23
CA LEU A 67 35.75 -17.54 5.86
C LEU A 67 35.96 -16.32 4.97
N THR A 68 35.06 -16.12 4.01
CA THR A 68 34.98 -14.85 3.27
C THR A 68 34.56 -13.70 4.20
N GLU A 69 34.64 -12.47 3.72
CA GLU A 69 34.14 -11.31 4.45
C GLU A 69 32.63 -11.41 4.76
N LEU A 70 31.84 -11.81 3.77
CA LEU A 70 30.39 -12.02 3.92
C LEU A 70 30.08 -13.17 4.89
N GLU A 71 30.77 -14.30 4.81
CA GLU A 71 30.55 -15.42 5.73
C GLU A 71 30.84 -15.01 7.18
N ARG A 72 31.90 -14.23 7.38
CA ARG A 72 32.27 -13.69 8.69
C ARG A 72 31.22 -12.71 9.22
N SER A 73 30.69 -11.84 8.37
CA SER A 73 29.67 -10.86 8.78
C SER A 73 28.33 -11.51 9.12
N VAL A 74 28.00 -12.63 8.49
CA VAL A 74 26.80 -13.42 8.81
C VAL A 74 26.98 -14.23 10.11
N LEU A 75 28.16 -14.80 10.36
CA LEU A 75 28.40 -15.63 11.55
C LEU A 75 28.63 -14.83 12.84
N ALA A 76 29.47 -13.79 12.79
CA ALA A 76 29.94 -13.11 13.98
C ALA A 76 28.81 -12.53 14.88
N PRO A 77 27.70 -11.98 14.34
CA PRO A 77 26.57 -11.57 15.17
C PRO A 77 25.92 -12.72 15.93
N LEU A 78 25.74 -13.88 15.29
CA LEU A 78 25.13 -15.05 15.92
C LEU A 78 26.08 -15.77 16.86
N GLU A 79 27.39 -15.76 16.60
CA GLU A 79 28.40 -16.30 17.51
C GLU A 79 28.34 -15.61 18.88
N ARG A 80 28.11 -14.30 18.91
CA ARG A 80 27.94 -13.52 20.15
C ARG A 80 26.72 -13.94 20.97
N VAL A 81 25.71 -14.54 20.33
CA VAL A 81 24.40 -14.86 20.96
C VAL A 81 24.25 -16.36 21.25
N LEU A 82 24.73 -17.22 20.35
CA LEU A 82 24.56 -18.67 20.41
C LEU A 82 25.83 -19.40 20.88
N GLY A 83 26.99 -18.75 20.74
CA GLY A 83 28.30 -19.37 20.97
C GLY A 83 28.81 -20.13 19.76
N THR A 84 30.14 -20.15 19.62
CA THR A 84 30.87 -20.80 18.52
C THR A 84 30.56 -22.30 18.42
N ASP A 85 30.55 -23.01 19.54
CA ASP A 85 30.29 -24.47 19.56
C ASP A 85 28.91 -24.81 19.01
N HIS A 86 27.90 -23.97 19.27
CA HIS A 86 26.55 -24.16 18.77
C HIS A 86 26.48 -24.01 17.25
N LEU A 87 27.09 -22.95 16.72
CA LEU A 87 27.12 -22.70 15.27
C LEU A 87 27.93 -23.77 14.55
N HIS A 88 29.08 -24.19 15.08
CA HIS A 88 29.86 -25.31 14.54
C HIS A 88 29.03 -26.60 14.51
N ALA A 89 28.27 -26.88 15.57
CA ALA A 89 27.38 -28.04 15.60
C ALA A 89 26.27 -27.95 14.52
N MET A 90 25.65 -26.77 14.34
CA MET A 90 24.68 -26.55 13.24
C MET A 90 25.31 -26.81 11.86
N GLY A 91 26.52 -26.28 11.63
CA GLY A 91 27.29 -26.50 10.41
C GLY A 91 27.60 -27.98 10.13
N ARG A 92 28.03 -28.72 11.16
CA ARG A 92 28.26 -30.17 11.07
C ARG A 92 27.00 -30.93 10.68
N ILE A 93 25.88 -30.65 11.34
CA ILE A 93 24.61 -31.32 11.07
C ILE A 93 24.20 -31.07 9.61
N TYR A 94 24.29 -29.83 9.14
CA TYR A 94 24.00 -29.47 7.76
C TYR A 94 24.89 -30.23 6.76
N HIS A 95 26.20 -30.21 6.97
CA HIS A 95 27.14 -30.88 6.06
C HIS A 95 26.96 -32.40 6.03
N GLN A 96 26.70 -33.03 7.18
CA GLN A 96 26.42 -34.46 7.26
C GLN A 96 25.20 -34.85 6.41
N GLN A 97 24.13 -34.04 6.41
CA GLN A 97 22.95 -34.33 5.57
C GLN A 97 23.28 -34.27 4.07
N LEU A 98 24.04 -33.26 3.63
CA LEU A 98 24.46 -33.15 2.22
C LEU A 98 25.34 -34.32 1.78
N SER A 99 26.31 -34.71 2.61
CA SER A 99 27.22 -35.83 2.31
C SER A 99 26.52 -37.20 2.26
N GLY A 100 25.38 -37.35 2.95
CA GLY A 100 24.57 -38.56 2.97
C GLY A 100 23.65 -38.74 1.76
N GLY A 101 23.77 -37.90 0.72
CA GLY A 101 22.95 -37.97 -0.50
C GLY A 101 21.50 -37.51 -0.31
N ARG A 102 21.21 -36.80 0.79
CA ARG A 102 19.89 -36.20 1.03
C ARG A 102 19.90 -34.75 0.54
N SER A 103 18.86 -34.36 -0.20
CA SER A 103 18.68 -32.97 -0.59
C SER A 103 18.46 -32.12 0.66
N ALA A 104 19.24 -31.05 0.83
CA ALA A 104 18.96 -30.03 1.84
C ALA A 104 17.79 -29.16 1.34
N GLU A 105 16.59 -29.75 1.32
CA GLU A 105 15.34 -29.16 0.80
C GLU A 105 14.93 -27.85 1.49
N ILE A 106 15.67 -27.40 2.50
CA ILE A 106 15.40 -26.18 3.27
C ILE A 106 16.29 -24.99 2.86
N VAL A 107 17.19 -25.15 1.90
CA VAL A 107 18.05 -24.08 1.35
C VAL A 107 18.13 -24.14 -0.18
N PRO A 108 18.51 -23.05 -0.87
CA PRO A 108 18.57 -23.04 -2.33
C PRO A 108 19.65 -23.97 -2.89
N THR A 109 19.45 -24.45 -4.12
CA THR A 109 20.43 -25.29 -4.84
C THR A 109 21.78 -24.60 -5.01
N SER A 110 21.79 -23.28 -5.22
CA SER A 110 23.00 -22.46 -5.31
C SER A 110 23.86 -22.50 -4.04
N VAL A 111 23.26 -22.81 -2.88
CA VAL A 111 23.94 -23.05 -1.60
C VAL A 111 24.29 -24.52 -1.42
N SER A 112 23.32 -25.42 -1.55
CA SER A 112 23.51 -26.83 -1.22
C SER A 112 24.46 -27.57 -2.17
N SER A 113 24.60 -27.10 -3.40
CA SER A 113 25.57 -27.64 -4.37
C SER A 113 26.97 -27.02 -4.27
N ARG A 114 27.17 -25.98 -3.45
CA ARG A 114 28.47 -25.32 -3.30
C ARG A 114 29.42 -26.19 -2.47
N PRO A 115 30.64 -26.50 -2.98
CA PRO A 115 31.64 -27.24 -2.20
C PRO A 115 32.12 -26.42 -1.01
N LEU A 116 32.36 -27.07 0.13
CA LEU A 116 32.88 -26.38 1.31
C LEU A 116 34.23 -25.70 1.09
N GLN A 117 35.00 -26.03 0.06
CA GLN A 117 36.25 -25.31 -0.27
C GLN A 117 35.99 -23.91 -0.84
N GLN A 118 34.81 -23.63 -1.38
CA GLN A 118 34.44 -22.34 -1.96
C GLN A 118 33.49 -21.61 -1.01
N GLY A 119 33.91 -20.48 -0.45
CA GLY A 119 33.07 -19.68 0.44
C GLY A 119 32.07 -18.82 -0.33
N PHE A 120 31.08 -18.25 0.35
CA PHE A 120 30.16 -17.26 -0.21
C PHE A 120 30.73 -15.85 -0.09
N ASP A 121 31.20 -15.27 -1.19
CA ASP A 121 31.54 -13.85 -1.26
C ASP A 121 30.34 -13.00 -1.74
N GLU A 122 30.51 -11.69 -1.81
CA GLU A 122 29.48 -10.75 -2.24
C GLU A 122 28.97 -11.04 -3.66
N GLN A 123 29.88 -11.37 -4.59
CA GLN A 123 29.53 -11.67 -5.98
C GLN A 123 28.68 -12.94 -6.08
N ALA A 124 29.08 -14.01 -5.38
CA ALA A 124 28.33 -15.24 -5.29
C ALA A 124 26.94 -15.04 -4.67
N TYR A 125 26.86 -14.21 -3.62
CA TYR A 125 25.59 -13.88 -2.99
C TYR A 125 24.66 -13.15 -3.97
N LYS A 126 25.14 -12.11 -4.66
CA LYS A 126 24.34 -11.36 -5.64
C LYS A 126 23.83 -12.26 -6.77
N ALA A 127 24.64 -13.18 -7.26
CA ALA A 127 24.22 -14.15 -8.27
C ALA A 127 23.10 -15.08 -7.75
N ALA A 128 23.29 -15.67 -6.58
CA ALA A 128 22.28 -16.54 -5.96
C ALA A 128 21.01 -15.78 -5.59
N PHE A 129 21.13 -14.51 -5.19
CA PHE A 129 20.00 -13.63 -4.91
C PHE A 129 19.19 -13.33 -6.17
N ALA A 130 19.85 -13.01 -7.29
CA ALA A 130 19.18 -12.79 -8.57
C ALA A 130 18.41 -14.04 -9.07
N GLU A 131 18.96 -15.23 -8.88
CA GLU A 131 18.28 -16.51 -9.19
C GLU A 131 17.04 -16.74 -8.29
N MET A 132 17.06 -16.21 -7.08
CA MET A 132 15.99 -16.37 -6.09
C MET A 132 14.78 -15.45 -6.36
N LEU A 133 14.99 -14.26 -6.94
CA LEU A 133 13.93 -13.24 -7.10
C LEU A 133 12.68 -13.75 -7.84
N PRO A 134 12.77 -14.47 -8.98
CA PRO A 134 11.58 -14.99 -9.66
C PRO A 134 10.82 -16.04 -8.83
N LEU A 135 11.51 -16.77 -7.95
CA LEU A 135 10.88 -17.74 -7.05
C LEU A 135 10.13 -17.00 -5.93
N VAL A 136 10.75 -15.97 -5.34
CA VAL A 136 10.11 -15.11 -4.33
C VAL A 136 8.83 -14.46 -4.88
N ALA A 137 8.83 -14.02 -6.14
CA ALA A 137 7.65 -13.45 -6.80
C ALA A 137 6.44 -14.40 -6.86
N THR A 138 6.65 -15.71 -6.72
CA THR A 138 5.57 -16.72 -6.72
C THR A 138 5.13 -17.16 -5.32
N MET A 139 5.78 -16.63 -4.26
CA MET A 139 5.48 -17.03 -2.89
C MET A 139 4.16 -16.40 -2.41
N PRO A 140 3.24 -17.18 -1.82
CA PRO A 140 1.93 -16.66 -1.43
C PRO A 140 1.99 -15.71 -0.21
N ASN A 141 3.10 -15.69 0.53
CA ASN A 141 3.37 -14.74 1.61
C ASN A 141 4.15 -13.50 1.14
N LEU A 142 4.20 -13.24 -0.17
CA LEU A 142 4.53 -11.93 -0.75
C LEU A 142 3.28 -11.38 -1.45
N ALA A 143 2.78 -10.24 -0.99
CA ALA A 143 1.71 -9.51 -1.65
C ALA A 143 2.27 -8.28 -2.35
N VAL A 144 2.05 -8.16 -3.66
CA VAL A 144 2.29 -6.92 -4.42
C VAL A 144 0.92 -6.30 -4.71
N VAL A 145 0.53 -5.34 -3.89
CA VAL A 145 -0.82 -4.78 -3.89
C VAL A 145 -0.91 -3.69 -4.95
N ASN A 146 -1.92 -3.76 -5.82
CA ASN A 146 -2.20 -2.65 -6.74
C ASN A 146 -2.68 -1.44 -5.92
N ARG A 147 -1.99 -0.31 -6.02
CA ARG A 147 -2.34 0.94 -5.32
C ARG A 147 -3.77 1.38 -5.60
N ALA A 148 -4.32 1.08 -6.78
CA ALA A 148 -5.71 1.37 -7.11
C ALA A 148 -6.72 0.65 -6.20
N HIS A 149 -6.38 -0.55 -5.69
CA HIS A 149 -7.25 -1.27 -4.74
C HIS A 149 -7.38 -0.53 -3.41
N LEU A 150 -6.31 0.14 -2.97
CA LEU A 150 -6.28 0.91 -1.72
C LEU A 150 -7.21 2.13 -1.80
N THR A 151 -7.17 2.84 -2.93
CA THR A 151 -8.06 3.98 -3.20
C THR A 151 -9.51 3.56 -3.44
N ASP A 152 -9.73 2.30 -3.85
CA ASP A 152 -11.05 1.69 -4.01
C ASP A 152 -11.62 1.12 -2.68
N GLY A 153 -11.00 1.42 -1.53
CA GLY A 153 -11.48 0.94 -0.23
C GLY A 153 -11.53 -0.60 -0.12
N GLN A 154 -10.90 -1.31 -1.04
CA GLN A 154 -10.71 -2.74 -0.94
C GLN A 154 -9.59 -3.00 0.07
N GLY A 155 -9.76 -4.04 0.90
CA GLY A 155 -8.70 -4.48 1.79
C GLY A 155 -7.43 -4.80 0.99
N PHE A 156 -6.27 -4.46 1.53
CA PHE A 156 -4.97 -4.72 0.89
C PHE A 156 -4.55 -6.19 0.98
N ASP A 157 -5.14 -6.96 1.91
CA ASP A 157 -4.83 -8.38 2.11
C ASP A 157 -5.84 -9.30 1.43
N SER A 158 -5.33 -10.19 0.58
CA SER A 158 -6.10 -11.32 0.08
C SER A 158 -6.19 -12.42 1.14
N ALA A 159 -7.26 -13.21 1.10
CA ALA A 159 -7.40 -14.38 1.98
C ALA A 159 -6.26 -15.40 1.80
N GLU A 160 -5.72 -15.51 0.58
CA GLU A 160 -4.55 -16.33 0.28
C GLU A 160 -3.30 -15.80 0.99
N PHE A 161 -3.04 -14.49 0.90
CA PHE A 161 -1.91 -13.88 1.59
C PHE A 161 -2.05 -13.99 3.11
N THR A 162 -3.23 -13.74 3.69
CA THR A 162 -3.47 -13.90 5.14
C THR A 162 -3.20 -15.34 5.60
N ALA A 163 -3.68 -16.34 4.84
CA ALA A 163 -3.43 -17.73 5.15
C ALA A 163 -1.94 -18.09 5.05
N ALA A 164 -1.25 -17.58 4.05
CA ALA A 164 0.18 -17.78 3.85
C ALA A 164 1.01 -17.09 4.94
N LEU A 165 0.66 -15.85 5.31
CA LEU A 165 1.25 -15.10 6.41
C LEU A 165 1.19 -15.92 7.72
N ALA A 166 0.03 -16.50 8.03
CA ALA A 166 -0.15 -17.38 9.19
C ALA A 166 0.64 -18.70 9.08
N GLU A 167 0.63 -19.33 7.89
CA GLU A 167 1.37 -20.57 7.62
C GLU A 167 2.87 -20.33 7.84
N HIS A 168 3.44 -19.35 7.14
CA HIS A 168 4.87 -19.09 7.06
C HIS A 168 5.44 -18.32 8.26
N GLY A 169 4.58 -17.71 9.09
CA GLY A 169 5.01 -16.93 10.26
C GLY A 169 5.58 -15.55 9.92
N PHE A 170 5.61 -15.20 8.64
CA PHE A 170 5.91 -13.87 8.15
C PHE A 170 5.34 -13.59 6.76
N GLY A 171 5.28 -12.32 6.38
CA GLY A 171 4.95 -11.91 5.03
C GLY A 171 5.57 -10.57 4.63
N VAL A 172 5.63 -10.33 3.33
CA VAL A 172 6.12 -9.08 2.73
C VAL A 172 4.99 -8.44 1.93
N THR A 173 4.83 -7.15 2.07
CA THR A 173 3.86 -6.35 1.32
C THR A 173 4.57 -5.24 0.58
N GLY A 174 4.50 -5.31 -0.73
CA GLY A 174 4.90 -4.26 -1.65
C GLY A 174 3.68 -3.71 -2.38
N PHE A 175 3.92 -2.75 -3.25
CA PHE A 175 2.90 -2.08 -4.01
C PHE A 175 3.27 -2.01 -5.49
N SER A 176 2.26 -1.88 -6.34
CA SER A 176 2.42 -1.68 -7.78
C SER A 176 1.35 -0.73 -8.31
N GLY A 177 1.59 -0.16 -9.48
CA GLY A 177 0.62 0.60 -10.26
C GLY A 177 1.04 0.68 -11.72
N ALA A 178 0.08 0.98 -12.60
CA ALA A 178 0.30 1.00 -14.05
C ALA A 178 1.42 1.94 -14.50
N ASP A 179 1.65 3.03 -13.77
CA ASP A 179 2.62 4.06 -14.14
C ASP A 179 4.05 3.77 -13.65
N ASP A 180 4.27 2.68 -12.91
CA ASP A 180 5.58 2.41 -12.27
C ASP A 180 6.71 2.21 -13.28
N GLU A 181 6.42 1.66 -14.46
CA GLU A 181 7.40 1.50 -15.54
C GLU A 181 7.79 2.82 -16.20
N THR A 182 6.95 3.87 -16.06
CA THR A 182 7.14 5.19 -16.69
C THR A 182 7.56 6.28 -15.69
N ALA A 183 7.62 5.95 -14.40
CA ALA A 183 8.00 6.88 -13.36
C ALA A 183 9.46 7.31 -13.54
N ASP A 184 9.71 8.59 -13.84
CA ASP A 184 11.06 9.14 -13.91
C ASP A 184 11.70 9.14 -12.50
N PRO A 185 12.78 8.38 -12.27
CA PRO A 185 13.47 8.34 -10.99
C PRO A 185 14.00 9.71 -10.52
N ALA A 186 14.25 10.64 -11.45
CA ALA A 186 14.74 11.98 -11.15
C ALA A 186 13.63 13.02 -10.90
N ALA A 187 12.36 12.69 -11.20
CA ALA A 187 11.28 13.67 -11.20
C ALA A 187 10.64 13.92 -9.82
N ARG A 188 10.93 13.12 -8.79
CA ARG A 188 10.30 13.23 -7.47
C ARG A 188 11.30 13.72 -6.42
N ALA A 189 11.14 14.97 -5.97
CA ALA A 189 11.94 15.55 -4.90
C ALA A 189 11.82 14.73 -3.59
N PRO A 190 12.84 14.73 -2.71
CA PRO A 190 12.71 14.15 -1.38
C PRO A 190 11.65 14.89 -0.54
N PHE A 191 10.94 14.17 0.34
CA PHE A 191 9.90 14.73 1.23
C PHE A 191 9.97 14.13 2.62
N HIS A 192 9.39 14.80 3.61
CA HIS A 192 9.36 14.30 4.98
C HIS A 192 8.26 13.25 5.15
N ALA A 193 8.64 11.97 5.23
CA ALA A 193 7.73 10.85 5.46
C ALA A 193 7.75 10.45 6.93
N LYS A 194 6.55 10.32 7.53
CA LYS A 194 6.42 9.95 8.94
C LYS A 194 5.25 8.99 9.16
N LEU A 195 5.52 7.86 9.82
CA LEU A 195 4.55 6.81 10.15
C LEU A 195 4.58 6.46 11.64
N GLU A 196 3.39 6.32 12.22
CA GLU A 196 3.18 6.09 13.65
C GLU A 196 2.24 4.92 13.91
N MET A 197 2.55 4.10 14.91
CA MET A 197 1.65 3.07 15.46
C MET A 197 0.67 3.73 16.43
N GLN A 198 -0.56 4.00 16.02
CA GLN A 198 -1.49 4.75 16.86
C GLN A 198 -2.18 3.87 17.90
N SER A 199 -2.68 2.72 17.46
CA SER A 199 -3.53 1.82 18.23
C SER A 199 -3.54 0.45 17.57
N PHE A 200 -4.14 -0.54 18.20
CA PHE A 200 -4.46 -1.80 17.53
C PHE A 200 -5.83 -2.31 17.98
N PHE A 201 -6.54 -2.97 17.05
CA PHE A 201 -7.79 -3.65 17.33
C PHE A 201 -7.52 -5.13 17.58
N CYS A 202 -8.02 -5.67 18.70
CA CYS A 202 -7.99 -7.11 18.98
C CYS A 202 -9.27 -7.75 18.45
N HIS A 203 -9.17 -8.52 17.37
CA HIS A 203 -10.29 -9.32 16.87
C HIS A 203 -10.43 -10.64 17.62
N LYS A 204 -9.28 -11.23 17.98
CA LYS A 204 -9.19 -12.47 18.75
C LYS A 204 -7.95 -12.43 19.62
N ALA A 205 -8.11 -12.69 20.92
CA ALA A 205 -7.02 -12.68 21.89
C ALA A 205 -6.18 -13.96 21.75
N VAL A 206 -5.04 -14.00 22.44
CA VAL A 206 -4.23 -15.22 22.51
C VAL A 206 -4.77 -16.08 23.66
N GLY A 207 -4.89 -17.40 23.46
CA GLY A 207 -5.09 -18.39 24.55
C GLY A 207 -6.26 -18.20 25.56
N ASP A 208 -7.38 -18.88 25.32
CA ASP A 208 -8.55 -18.92 26.22
C ASP A 208 -8.48 -20.03 27.32
N GLN A 209 -7.31 -20.38 27.88
CA GLN A 209 -7.19 -21.55 28.79
C GLN A 209 -6.44 -21.37 30.13
N GLY A 210 -6.04 -20.16 30.55
CA GLY A 210 -5.27 -20.01 31.80
C GLY A 210 -5.55 -18.80 32.68
N GLY A 211 -6.26 -17.76 32.21
CA GLY A 211 -6.52 -16.55 32.99
C GLY A 211 -5.28 -15.66 33.23
N GLY A 212 -4.25 -15.79 32.39
CA GLY A 212 -3.13 -14.85 32.32
C GLY A 212 -3.56 -13.49 31.75
N ARG A 213 -2.76 -12.44 31.98
CA ARG A 213 -2.96 -11.14 31.33
C ARG A 213 -2.16 -11.15 30.04
N ASP A 214 -2.83 -11.11 28.89
CA ASP A 214 -2.13 -10.96 27.61
C ASP A 214 -1.57 -9.53 27.52
N GLU A 215 -0.25 -9.41 27.57
CA GLU A 215 0.47 -8.14 27.46
C GLU A 215 1.01 -7.99 26.02
N ILE A 216 0.31 -7.24 25.18
CA ILE A 216 0.68 -7.08 23.77
C ILE A 216 1.60 -5.88 23.56
N TYR A 217 2.72 -6.08 22.86
CA TYR A 217 3.58 -4.99 22.39
C TYR A 217 4.00 -5.17 20.94
N TRP A 218 4.47 -4.08 20.34
CA TRP A 218 4.86 -4.04 18.94
C TRP A 218 6.32 -3.65 18.81
N THR A 219 7.02 -4.22 17.84
CA THR A 219 8.36 -3.79 17.45
C THR A 219 8.38 -3.42 15.98
N ALA A 220 9.21 -2.45 15.60
CA ALA A 220 9.52 -2.17 14.21
C ALA A 220 11.02 -2.05 13.98
N ALA A 221 11.46 -2.45 12.78
CA ALA A 221 12.77 -2.13 12.22
C ALA A 221 12.53 -1.49 10.84
N ALA A 222 12.93 -0.23 10.69
CA ALA A 222 12.62 0.58 9.53
C ALA A 222 13.88 1.16 8.90
N ASN A 223 13.92 1.21 7.55
CA ASN A 223 15.11 1.53 6.78
C ASN A 223 14.76 2.37 5.56
N ALA A 224 15.64 3.31 5.22
CA ALA A 224 15.68 4.01 3.94
C ALA A 224 17.11 4.49 3.67
N THR A 225 17.32 5.20 2.57
CA THR A 225 18.58 5.91 2.30
C THR A 225 18.97 6.79 3.49
N ASP A 226 20.14 6.55 4.07
CA ASP A 226 20.70 7.25 5.25
C ASP A 226 19.79 7.26 6.50
N PHE A 227 18.85 6.32 6.60
CA PHE A 227 17.92 6.21 7.72
C PHE A 227 17.79 4.78 8.21
N GLU A 228 17.92 4.62 9.52
CA GLU A 228 17.59 3.40 10.22
C GLU A 228 16.91 3.74 11.55
N ARG A 229 15.87 2.97 11.89
CA ARG A 229 15.22 3.08 13.19
C ARG A 229 14.68 1.74 13.67
N THR A 230 14.91 1.45 14.94
CA THR A 230 14.19 0.40 15.67
C THR A 230 13.23 1.01 16.68
N LEU A 231 12.07 0.39 16.86
CA LEU A 231 11.06 0.76 17.84
C LEU A 231 10.64 -0.47 18.63
N ARG A 232 10.44 -0.31 19.95
CA ARG A 232 9.66 -1.21 20.80
C ARG A 232 8.64 -0.36 21.54
N THR A 233 7.36 -0.69 21.41
CA THR A 233 6.30 0.03 22.14
C THR A 233 6.27 -0.40 23.61
N ASN A 234 5.55 0.36 24.43
CA ASN A 234 5.13 -0.12 25.74
C ASN A 234 4.21 -1.34 25.57
N GLU A 235 4.18 -2.20 26.59
CA GLU A 235 3.19 -3.26 26.72
C GLU A 235 1.80 -2.67 26.95
N THR A 236 0.83 -3.26 26.27
CA THR A 236 -0.58 -3.02 26.45
C THR A 236 -1.12 -4.15 27.32
N GLY A 237 -1.37 -3.87 28.60
CA GLY A 237 -1.93 -4.84 29.53
C GLY A 237 -3.28 -5.40 29.07
N SER A 238 -3.75 -6.47 29.72
CA SER A 238 -5.07 -7.14 29.54
C SER A 238 -5.84 -6.76 28.27
N VAL A 239 -5.37 -7.28 27.13
CA VAL A 239 -6.06 -7.12 25.85
C VAL A 239 -7.35 -7.95 25.85
N THR A 240 -8.42 -7.38 25.30
CA THR A 240 -9.76 -8.01 25.26
C THR A 240 -10.26 -8.03 23.82
N GLU A 241 -10.88 -9.14 23.42
CA GLU A 241 -11.50 -9.27 22.10
C GLU A 241 -12.56 -8.19 21.84
N GLY A 242 -12.62 -7.74 20.59
CA GLY A 242 -13.58 -6.74 20.10
C GLY A 242 -13.28 -5.30 20.53
N LYS A 243 -12.08 -5.01 21.06
CA LYS A 243 -11.69 -3.67 21.51
C LYS A 243 -10.46 -3.15 20.80
N GLU A 244 -10.40 -1.82 20.69
CA GLU A 244 -9.23 -1.07 20.26
C GLU A 244 -8.42 -0.57 21.47
N PHE A 245 -7.10 -0.68 21.39
CA PHE A 245 -6.17 -0.26 22.43
C PHE A 245 -5.19 0.77 21.87
N LEU A 246 -5.01 1.88 22.60
CA LEU A 246 -4.06 2.93 22.22
C LEU A 246 -2.63 2.50 22.53
N ILE A 247 -1.71 2.72 21.59
CA ILE A 247 -0.28 2.55 21.81
C ILE A 247 0.26 3.84 22.45
N THR A 248 0.94 3.68 23.58
CA THR A 248 1.48 4.79 24.38
C THR A 248 3.01 4.81 24.35
N GLY A 249 3.60 5.96 24.68
CA GLY A 249 5.06 6.14 24.66
C GLY A 249 5.59 6.47 23.27
N ASP A 250 6.79 6.00 22.95
CA ASP A 250 7.32 6.10 21.59
C ASP A 250 6.54 5.15 20.67
N LYS A 251 6.08 5.70 19.55
CA LYS A 251 5.18 5.04 18.60
C LYS A 251 5.51 5.38 17.15
N VAL A 252 6.43 6.31 16.93
CA VAL A 252 6.86 6.67 15.58
C VAL A 252 7.86 5.59 15.18
N PHE A 253 7.72 4.95 14.01
CA PHE A 253 8.70 3.95 13.57
C PHE A 253 9.43 4.36 12.30
N PHE A 254 8.90 5.34 11.58
CA PHE A 254 9.51 5.91 10.39
C PHE A 254 9.38 7.42 10.48
N ASP A 255 10.50 8.15 10.41
CA ASP A 255 10.52 9.62 10.49
C ASP A 255 11.80 10.11 9.80
N THR A 256 11.71 10.37 8.50
CA THR A 256 12.89 10.75 7.70
C THR A 256 12.52 11.58 6.47
N ARG A 257 13.51 12.27 5.92
CA ARG A 257 13.43 12.87 4.58
C ARG A 257 13.65 11.75 3.56
N LEU A 258 12.56 11.17 3.07
CA LEU A 258 12.59 10.03 2.16
C LEU A 258 13.07 10.47 0.77
N ASP A 259 14.17 9.86 0.35
CA ASP A 259 14.75 9.96 -0.99
C ASP A 259 14.85 8.53 -1.57
N GLY A 260 14.03 8.24 -2.58
CA GLY A 260 13.79 6.89 -3.08
C GLY A 260 12.73 6.12 -2.28
N CYS A 261 13.09 4.94 -1.78
CA CYS A 261 12.21 3.99 -1.09
C CYS A 261 12.55 3.82 0.39
N GLY A 262 11.54 3.39 1.14
CA GLY A 262 11.65 2.98 2.54
C GLY A 262 11.06 1.60 2.77
N SER A 263 11.37 1.04 3.93
CA SER A 263 10.79 -0.21 4.40
C SER A 263 10.58 -0.21 5.91
N ALA A 264 9.67 -1.05 6.38
CA ALA A 264 9.47 -1.34 7.80
C ALA A 264 9.06 -2.79 8.00
N ALA A 265 9.80 -3.54 8.83
CA ALA A 265 9.38 -4.83 9.36
C ALA A 265 8.77 -4.63 10.74
N ILE A 266 7.53 -5.06 10.93
CA ILE A 266 6.75 -4.92 12.16
C ILE A 266 6.41 -6.30 12.70
N THR A 267 6.55 -6.47 14.01
CA THR A 267 6.23 -7.72 14.70
C THR A 267 5.33 -7.41 15.89
N VAL A 268 4.32 -8.24 16.12
CA VAL A 268 3.54 -8.22 17.35
C VAL A 268 4.05 -9.29 18.32
N TRP A 269 3.96 -8.97 19.60
CA TRP A 269 4.50 -9.82 20.65
C TRP A 269 3.48 -9.91 21.76
N GLU A 270 3.38 -11.10 22.31
CA GLU A 270 2.85 -11.34 23.64
C GLU A 270 4.04 -11.31 24.59
N ALA A 271 3.90 -10.63 25.71
CA ALA A 271 4.86 -10.64 26.79
C ALA A 271 4.39 -11.66 27.84
N ASP A 272 5.14 -12.73 28.01
CA ASP A 272 5.19 -13.50 29.25
C ASP A 272 6.62 -13.56 29.81
N ASP A 273 6.80 -14.16 30.99
CA ASP A 273 7.97 -14.12 31.90
C ASP A 273 9.35 -14.58 31.30
N SER A 274 9.51 -14.68 29.97
CA SER A 274 10.65 -15.28 29.30
C SER A 274 11.70 -14.28 28.76
N GLY A 275 12.70 -13.95 29.59
CA GLY A 275 14.09 -13.72 29.14
C GLY A 275 14.38 -12.58 28.13
N ASP A 276 13.69 -11.45 28.22
CA ASP A 276 13.78 -10.27 27.32
C ASP A 276 15.17 -9.94 26.74
N ARG A 277 16.22 -10.00 27.57
CA ARG A 277 17.57 -9.58 27.17
C ARG A 277 18.17 -10.48 26.09
N TRP A 278 17.91 -11.78 26.14
CA TRP A 278 18.49 -12.70 25.16
C TRP A 278 17.77 -12.59 23.81
N TYR A 279 16.44 -12.50 23.81
CA TYR A 279 15.68 -12.28 22.57
C TYR A 279 16.01 -10.93 21.94
N THR A 280 16.21 -9.90 22.76
CA THR A 280 16.72 -8.60 22.28
C THR A 280 18.10 -8.76 21.62
N ALA A 281 19.02 -9.49 22.26
CA ALA A 281 20.35 -9.74 21.69
C ALA A 281 20.29 -10.53 20.37
N LEU A 282 19.41 -11.53 20.27
CA LEU A 282 19.19 -12.29 19.04
C LEU A 282 18.58 -11.42 17.93
N GLY A 283 17.56 -10.61 18.25
CA GLY A 283 16.97 -9.68 17.31
C GLY A 283 17.99 -8.69 16.74
N ASN A 284 18.84 -8.13 17.62
CA ASN A 284 19.94 -7.25 17.20
C ASN A 284 20.96 -7.98 16.33
N ALA A 285 21.33 -9.23 16.66
CA ALA A 285 22.26 -10.00 15.84
C ALA A 285 21.71 -10.29 14.44
N LEU A 286 20.43 -10.64 14.34
CA LEU A 286 19.76 -10.87 13.04
C LEU A 286 19.67 -9.60 12.22
N ARG A 287 19.44 -8.46 12.87
CA ARG A 287 19.46 -7.14 12.23
C ARG A 287 20.86 -6.80 11.70
N ASP A 288 21.91 -6.97 12.51
CA ASP A 288 23.32 -6.74 12.11
C ASP A 288 23.68 -7.58 10.86
N ILE A 289 23.17 -8.82 10.74
CA ILE A 289 23.37 -9.67 9.56
C ILE A 289 22.73 -9.04 8.32
N VAL A 290 21.47 -8.64 8.43
CA VAL A 290 20.71 -8.05 7.31
C VAL A 290 21.30 -6.71 6.89
N GLU A 291 21.77 -5.91 7.84
CA GLU A 291 22.49 -4.65 7.61
C GLU A 291 23.74 -4.81 6.76
N THR A 292 24.48 -5.92 6.93
CA THR A 292 25.68 -6.16 6.11
C THR A 292 25.35 -6.36 4.63
N LEU A 293 24.07 -6.63 4.31
CA LEU A 293 23.58 -6.85 2.96
C LEU A 293 22.66 -5.73 2.47
N LYS A 294 22.60 -4.60 3.20
CA LYS A 294 21.97 -3.37 2.73
C LYS A 294 22.88 -2.74 1.67
N TYR A 295 22.54 -2.97 0.40
CA TYR A 295 23.08 -2.15 -0.68
C TYR A 295 22.28 -0.85 -0.72
N HIS A 296 22.98 0.29 -0.60
CA HIS A 296 22.38 1.62 -0.72
C HIS A 296 21.46 1.70 -1.95
N ASP A 297 21.87 1.07 -3.06
CA ASP A 297 21.14 0.96 -4.31
C ASP A 297 19.72 0.37 -4.20
N LEU A 298 19.45 -0.52 -3.23
CA LEU A 298 18.11 -1.12 -3.04
C LEU A 298 17.04 -0.08 -2.67
N PHE A 299 17.46 1.03 -2.08
CA PHE A 299 16.57 2.10 -1.61
C PHE A 299 16.61 3.33 -2.52
N LEU A 300 17.51 3.39 -3.51
CA LEU A 300 17.61 4.53 -4.44
C LEU A 300 16.48 4.58 -5.47
N SER A 301 15.86 3.43 -5.78
CA SER A 301 14.72 3.38 -6.68
C SER A 301 13.57 4.23 -6.13
N VAL A 302 12.83 4.92 -7.00
CA VAL A 302 11.65 5.71 -6.60
C VAL A 302 10.43 4.82 -6.35
N ILE A 303 10.39 3.66 -7.01
CA ILE A 303 9.38 2.62 -6.83
C ILE A 303 10.06 1.38 -6.24
N PRO A 304 9.51 0.77 -5.18
CA PRO A 304 10.06 -0.47 -4.64
C PRO A 304 10.02 -1.59 -5.67
N GLY A 305 11.18 -2.18 -5.96
CA GLY A 305 11.30 -3.29 -6.90
C GLY A 305 11.32 -4.66 -6.24
N MET A 306 11.33 -5.70 -7.08
CA MET A 306 11.48 -7.09 -6.64
C MET A 306 12.79 -7.36 -5.90
N ASP A 307 13.82 -6.56 -6.14
CA ASP A 307 15.08 -6.56 -5.40
C ASP A 307 14.88 -6.18 -3.93
N LEU A 308 14.17 -5.08 -3.64
CA LEU A 308 13.84 -4.70 -2.26
C LEU A 308 12.88 -5.71 -1.61
N TYR A 309 11.87 -6.18 -2.34
CA TYR A 309 10.96 -7.21 -1.83
C TYR A 309 11.69 -8.52 -1.49
N GLY A 310 12.57 -8.98 -2.38
CA GLY A 310 13.39 -10.17 -2.18
C GLY A 310 14.38 -10.04 -1.03
N HIS A 311 14.92 -8.84 -0.80
CA HIS A 311 15.80 -8.56 0.33
C HIS A 311 15.04 -8.67 1.66
N LEU A 312 13.88 -8.01 1.77
CA LEU A 312 13.00 -8.11 2.94
C LEU A 312 12.54 -9.55 3.18
N TYR A 313 12.18 -10.26 2.12
CA TYR A 313 11.79 -11.66 2.20
C TYR A 313 12.92 -12.53 2.74
N SER A 314 14.14 -12.36 2.23
CA SER A 314 15.33 -13.10 2.69
C SER A 314 15.64 -12.83 4.17
N ALA A 315 15.53 -11.57 4.58
CA ALA A 315 15.73 -11.14 5.97
C ALA A 315 14.71 -11.79 6.91
N LEU A 316 13.42 -11.73 6.55
CA LEU A 316 12.35 -12.31 7.36
C LEU A 316 12.37 -13.84 7.36
N SER A 317 12.75 -14.47 6.27
CA SER A 317 12.94 -15.93 6.19
C SER A 317 14.05 -16.40 7.13
N LEU A 318 15.19 -15.68 7.17
CA LEU A 318 16.26 -15.94 8.15
C LEU A 318 15.73 -15.78 9.57
N PHE A 319 15.06 -14.66 9.85
CA PHE A 319 14.55 -14.35 11.17
C PHE A 319 13.58 -15.43 11.66
N ALA A 320 12.57 -15.78 10.85
CA ALA A 320 11.60 -16.82 11.15
C ALA A 320 12.27 -18.18 11.34
N THR A 321 13.23 -18.55 10.48
CA THR A 321 13.95 -19.82 10.61
C THR A 321 14.72 -19.89 11.94
N ILE A 322 15.44 -18.84 12.32
CA ILE A 322 16.28 -18.86 13.53
C ILE A 322 15.45 -18.76 14.81
N ILE A 323 14.49 -17.83 14.86
CA ILE A 323 13.65 -17.60 16.04
C ILE A 323 12.89 -18.87 16.40
N GLU A 324 12.19 -19.52 15.45
CA GLU A 324 11.37 -20.70 15.76
C GLU A 324 12.18 -21.88 16.33
N HIS A 325 13.48 -21.97 16.03
CA HIS A 325 14.36 -23.05 16.52
C HIS A 325 15.03 -22.76 17.86
N LEU A 326 15.07 -21.49 18.28
CA LEU A 326 15.75 -21.10 19.50
C LEU A 326 14.79 -20.68 20.64
N ARG A 327 13.53 -20.36 20.32
CA ARG A 327 12.49 -19.98 21.30
C ARG A 327 12.09 -21.13 22.24
N ASN A 328 11.67 -20.81 23.46
CA ASN A 328 10.71 -21.65 24.21
C ASN A 328 9.28 -21.25 23.80
N LYS A 329 8.34 -22.19 23.85
CA LYS A 329 7.17 -22.26 22.95
C LYS A 329 6.02 -21.28 23.19
N ASP A 330 6.12 -20.31 24.11
CA ASP A 330 4.95 -19.56 24.54
C ASP A 330 4.84 -18.13 23.98
N ASP A 331 5.84 -17.64 23.23
CA ASP A 331 5.78 -16.31 22.62
C ASP A 331 6.02 -16.35 21.10
N MET A 332 5.22 -15.64 20.29
CA MET A 332 5.59 -14.75 19.14
C MET A 332 4.36 -14.49 18.28
N VAL A 333 3.96 -13.24 18.09
CA VAL A 333 2.84 -12.94 17.21
C VAL A 333 3.35 -12.28 15.92
N LEU A 334 3.71 -13.10 14.93
CA LEU A 334 3.74 -12.75 13.50
C LEU A 334 4.50 -11.46 13.04
N THR A 335 5.48 -11.62 12.15
CA THR A 335 6.21 -10.50 11.54
C THR A 335 5.70 -10.17 10.14
N ARG A 336 5.62 -8.89 9.80
CA ARG A 336 5.26 -8.43 8.46
C ARG A 336 6.13 -7.26 8.02
N ALA A 337 6.71 -7.33 6.83
CA ALA A 337 7.44 -6.22 6.24
C ALA A 337 6.64 -5.49 5.17
N PHE A 338 6.86 -4.18 5.10
CA PHE A 338 6.30 -3.28 4.11
C PHE A 338 7.45 -2.59 3.40
N ALA A 339 7.36 -2.47 2.08
CA ALA A 339 8.22 -1.60 1.27
C ALA A 339 7.35 -0.57 0.57
N PHE A 340 7.79 0.69 0.58
CA PHE A 340 7.01 1.81 0.10
C PHE A 340 7.89 2.93 -0.46
N GLY A 341 7.47 3.54 -1.56
CA GLY A 341 7.96 4.80 -2.09
C GLY A 341 6.96 5.93 -1.91
N ARG A 342 7.23 7.09 -2.52
CA ARG A 342 6.34 8.26 -2.48
C ARG A 342 4.92 7.94 -2.96
N ALA A 343 4.80 7.16 -4.04
CA ALA A 343 3.51 6.85 -4.66
C ALA A 343 2.63 5.96 -3.76
N ASP A 344 3.26 5.05 -3.03
CA ASP A 344 2.61 4.16 -2.08
C ASP A 344 2.15 4.98 -0.88
N LEU A 345 3.05 5.79 -0.30
CA LEU A 345 2.70 6.70 0.80
C LEU A 345 1.62 7.71 0.39
N ALA A 346 1.55 8.15 -0.88
CA ALA A 346 0.45 8.95 -1.38
C ALA A 346 -0.87 8.17 -1.38
N ALA A 347 -0.90 6.96 -1.94
CA ALA A 347 -2.09 6.11 -1.88
C ALA A 347 -2.55 5.85 -0.43
N LEU A 348 -1.59 5.68 0.49
CA LEU A 348 -1.85 5.51 1.92
C LEU A 348 -2.34 6.79 2.59
N TYR A 349 -1.78 7.95 2.23
CA TYR A 349 -2.20 9.26 2.73
C TYR A 349 -3.65 9.53 2.37
N HIS A 350 -4.04 9.23 1.13
CA HIS A 350 -5.39 9.43 0.62
C HIS A 350 -6.33 8.24 0.89
N TYR A 351 -5.93 7.28 1.73
CA TYR A 351 -6.75 6.12 2.10
C TYR A 351 -8.02 6.53 2.89
N ASN A 352 -7.89 7.55 3.74
CA ASN A 352 -9.00 8.26 4.38
C ASN A 352 -8.50 9.57 5.01
N ASP A 353 -9.44 10.46 5.38
CA ASP A 353 -9.14 11.77 5.98
C ASP A 353 -8.40 11.70 7.32
N SER A 354 -8.50 10.58 8.03
CA SER A 354 -7.76 10.40 9.29
C SER A 354 -6.31 9.97 9.08
N HIS A 355 -5.95 9.60 7.84
CA HIS A 355 -4.68 8.98 7.42
C HIS A 355 -4.35 7.73 8.24
N ARG A 356 -5.38 7.02 8.72
CA ARG A 356 -5.26 5.82 9.57
C ARG A 356 -5.53 4.58 8.73
N MET A 357 -4.65 3.59 8.80
CA MET A 357 -4.79 2.36 8.04
C MET A 357 -4.62 1.15 8.97
N PRO A 358 -5.56 0.19 8.96
CA PRO A 358 -5.38 -1.08 9.66
C PRO A 358 -4.42 -1.98 8.88
N TRP A 359 -3.43 -2.55 9.56
CA TRP A 359 -2.53 -3.60 9.06
C TRP A 359 -2.84 -4.90 9.78
N GLU A 360 -3.24 -5.94 9.04
CA GLU A 360 -3.71 -7.19 9.63
C GLU A 360 -2.55 -8.12 9.99
N PHE A 361 -2.68 -8.71 11.18
CA PHE A 361 -1.82 -9.74 11.75
C PHE A 361 -2.72 -10.87 12.26
N ASP A 362 -3.01 -11.86 11.41
CA ASP A 362 -3.85 -13.01 11.76
C ASP A 362 -3.00 -14.28 11.84
N ARG A 363 -2.98 -14.90 13.03
CA ARG A 363 -2.36 -16.21 13.24
C ARG A 363 -3.29 -17.13 14.04
N THR A 364 -4.60 -16.93 13.89
CA THR A 364 -5.64 -17.69 14.60
C THR A 364 -5.64 -19.18 14.25
N SER A 365 -5.25 -19.52 13.03
CA SER A 365 -5.07 -20.91 12.59
C SER A 365 -3.96 -21.66 13.35
N GLN A 366 -3.08 -20.94 14.05
CA GLN A 366 -2.05 -21.51 14.93
C GLN A 366 -2.35 -21.25 16.43
N GLY A 367 -3.52 -20.68 16.75
CA GLY A 367 -3.92 -20.36 18.13
C GLY A 367 -3.38 -19.04 18.70
N MET A 368 -2.77 -18.17 17.88
CA MET A 368 -1.98 -17.01 18.34
C MET A 368 -2.67 -15.65 18.13
N GLY A 369 -4.00 -15.60 18.17
CA GLY A 369 -4.78 -14.36 18.06
C GLY A 369 -4.87 -13.72 16.66
N ARG A 370 -5.65 -12.64 16.56
CA ARG A 370 -5.80 -11.77 15.38
C ARG A 370 -5.86 -10.30 15.80
N PHE A 371 -4.98 -9.49 15.22
CA PHE A 371 -4.84 -8.07 15.52
C PHE A 371 -4.81 -7.23 14.24
N SER A 372 -5.36 -6.01 14.31
CA SER A 372 -5.17 -4.98 13.28
C SER A 372 -4.38 -3.82 13.89
N LEU A 373 -3.15 -3.62 13.45
CA LEU A 373 -2.36 -2.45 13.85
C LEU A 373 -2.84 -1.22 13.08
N ILE A 374 -3.27 -0.18 13.78
CA ILE A 374 -3.65 1.08 13.13
C ILE A 374 -2.41 1.96 12.98
N VAL A 375 -1.90 2.03 11.76
CA VAL A 375 -0.79 2.92 11.39
C VAL A 375 -1.34 4.24 10.88
N ARG A 376 -0.75 5.34 11.34
CA ARG A 376 -1.10 6.69 10.89
C ARG A 376 0.07 7.34 10.15
N TYR A 377 -0.21 7.94 9.00
CA TYR A 377 0.75 8.82 8.35
C TYR A 377 0.62 10.26 8.88
N THR A 378 1.74 10.85 9.30
CA THR A 378 1.81 12.21 9.87
C THR A 378 2.90 13.08 9.23
N GLY A 379 3.46 12.62 8.11
CA GLY A 379 4.47 13.35 7.34
C GLY A 379 3.87 14.48 6.48
N GLU A 380 4.72 15.08 5.65
CA GLU A 380 4.30 16.01 4.59
C GLU A 380 3.40 15.30 3.57
N ASN A 381 2.49 16.02 2.92
CA ASN A 381 1.67 15.45 1.85
C ASN A 381 2.58 14.85 0.75
N PRO A 382 2.54 13.52 0.50
CA PRO A 382 3.41 12.86 -0.49
C PRO A 382 3.07 13.23 -1.94
N GLY A 383 2.01 14.00 -2.17
CA GLY A 383 1.43 14.28 -3.47
C GLY A 383 0.25 13.34 -3.76
N HIS A 384 -0.11 13.21 -5.04
CA HIS A 384 -1.22 12.35 -5.47
C HIS A 384 -0.73 10.93 -5.76
N PRO A 385 -1.55 9.89 -5.51
CA PRO A 385 -1.24 8.56 -6.01
C PRO A 385 -1.09 8.64 -7.53
N ALA A 386 -0.17 7.84 -8.11
CA ALA A 386 -0.13 7.73 -9.56
C ALA A 386 -1.51 7.24 -10.03
N SER A 387 -2.17 8.06 -10.82
CA SER A 387 -3.54 7.86 -11.27
C SER A 387 -3.56 6.75 -12.31
N GLY A 388 -3.83 5.52 -11.85
CA GLY A 388 -4.45 4.51 -12.70
C GLY A 388 -5.83 4.98 -13.22
N ASP A 389 -6.62 4.07 -13.79
CA ASP A 389 -7.95 4.30 -14.40
C ASP A 389 -9.04 4.92 -13.49
N GLY A 390 -8.68 5.59 -12.40
CA GLY A 390 -9.56 6.31 -11.48
C GLY A 390 -10.11 5.44 -10.36
N SER A 391 -10.64 6.08 -9.32
CA SER A 391 -11.33 5.41 -8.22
C SER A 391 -12.78 5.12 -8.62
N LEU A 392 -13.38 4.04 -8.14
CA LEU A 392 -14.81 3.81 -8.33
C LEU A 392 -15.63 4.91 -7.66
N ILE A 393 -16.67 5.38 -8.33
CA ILE A 393 -17.60 6.37 -7.77
C ILE A 393 -18.24 5.83 -6.49
N SER A 394 -18.60 4.55 -6.45
CA SER A 394 -19.20 3.89 -5.28
C SER A 394 -18.33 3.94 -4.01
N ASN A 395 -17.01 4.15 -4.16
CA ASN A 395 -16.06 4.14 -3.06
C ASN A 395 -15.74 5.57 -2.59
N GLY A 396 -15.51 6.47 -3.55
CA GLY A 396 -15.20 7.87 -3.26
C GLY A 396 -16.40 8.76 -2.93
N TRP A 397 -17.60 8.32 -3.29
CA TRP A 397 -18.85 9.07 -3.09
C TRP A 397 -19.83 8.20 -2.30
N ARG A 398 -19.51 7.96 -1.02
CA ARG A 398 -20.21 6.97 -0.17
C ARG A 398 -21.71 7.21 -0.07
N GLY A 399 -22.16 8.47 -0.03
CA GLY A 399 -23.59 8.79 -0.04
C GLY A 399 -24.32 8.34 -1.32
N LEU A 400 -23.60 8.05 -2.42
CA LEU A 400 -24.17 7.49 -3.64
C LEU A 400 -24.26 5.95 -3.61
N TYR A 401 -23.65 5.27 -2.64
CA TYR A 401 -23.62 3.81 -2.58
C TYR A 401 -25.04 3.22 -2.61
N GLY A 402 -25.25 2.21 -3.48
CA GLY A 402 -26.55 1.58 -3.67
C GLY A 402 -27.54 2.36 -4.53
N THR A 403 -27.15 3.53 -5.05
CA THR A 403 -27.95 4.30 -6.01
C THR A 403 -27.52 4.03 -7.45
N VAL A 404 -28.33 4.47 -8.42
CA VAL A 404 -27.98 4.41 -9.85
C VAL A 404 -26.87 5.38 -10.25
N PHE A 405 -26.53 6.35 -9.39
CA PHE A 405 -25.55 7.41 -9.64
C PHE A 405 -24.10 6.98 -9.37
N VAL A 406 -23.85 5.70 -9.04
CA VAL A 406 -22.49 5.16 -8.90
C VAL A 406 -21.81 4.83 -10.23
N ARG A 407 -22.47 5.11 -11.36
CA ARG A 407 -21.96 4.87 -12.71
C ARG A 407 -22.70 5.70 -13.75
N ASP A 408 -22.03 5.89 -14.88
CA ASP A 408 -22.50 6.59 -16.09
C ASP A 408 -23.26 7.87 -15.73
N LEU A 409 -22.63 8.71 -14.90
CA LEU A 409 -23.09 10.07 -14.65
C LEU A 409 -23.05 10.84 -15.96
N ALA A 410 -24.14 11.50 -16.31
CA ALA A 410 -24.28 12.28 -17.54
C ALA A 410 -23.87 13.75 -17.35
N ALA A 411 -24.00 14.30 -16.13
CA ALA A 411 -23.44 15.61 -15.82
C ALA A 411 -23.16 15.78 -14.33
N ALA A 412 -22.23 16.66 -13.99
CA ALA A 412 -21.93 17.08 -12.63
C ALA A 412 -21.75 18.60 -12.63
N CYS A 413 -22.36 19.32 -11.70
CA CYS A 413 -22.25 20.77 -11.60
C CYS A 413 -22.22 21.22 -10.15
N ASN A 414 -21.19 21.95 -9.76
CA ASN A 414 -21.15 22.61 -8.45
C ASN A 414 -22.25 23.68 -8.35
N LEU A 415 -22.86 23.81 -7.17
CA LEU A 415 -23.80 24.89 -6.90
C LEU A 415 -23.03 26.17 -6.57
N PRO A 416 -23.23 27.28 -7.30
CA PRO A 416 -22.44 28.48 -7.06
C PRO A 416 -22.75 29.17 -5.72
N ASP A 417 -23.92 28.94 -5.12
CA ASP A 417 -24.39 29.62 -3.90
C ASP A 417 -24.49 28.73 -2.65
N ALA A 418 -24.31 27.43 -2.80
CA ALA A 418 -24.41 26.43 -1.73
C ALA A 418 -23.06 25.70 -1.56
N GLY A 419 -22.03 26.46 -1.18
CA GLY A 419 -20.65 25.99 -1.09
C GLY A 419 -20.54 24.60 -0.46
N GLY A 420 -20.03 23.64 -1.24
CA GLY A 420 -19.97 22.22 -0.87
C GLY A 420 -20.93 21.31 -1.64
N GLU A 421 -21.93 21.84 -2.34
CA GLU A 421 -22.92 20.99 -3.02
C GLU A 421 -22.66 20.80 -4.53
N ILE A 422 -23.01 19.61 -5.03
CA ILE A 422 -22.91 19.21 -6.44
C ILE A 422 -24.25 18.62 -6.88
N TYR A 423 -24.77 19.11 -8.01
CA TYR A 423 -25.82 18.40 -8.76
C TYR A 423 -25.20 17.28 -9.60
N PHE A 424 -25.72 16.07 -9.46
CA PHE A 424 -25.43 14.96 -10.35
C PHE A 424 -26.66 14.66 -11.21
N PHE A 425 -26.44 14.43 -12.50
CA PHE A 425 -27.49 14.07 -13.46
C PHE A 425 -27.18 12.71 -14.09
N LYS A 426 -28.21 11.90 -14.27
CA LYS A 426 -28.15 10.60 -14.93
C LYS A 426 -29.52 10.29 -15.53
N ASP A 427 -29.56 9.96 -16.81
CA ASP A 427 -30.81 9.74 -17.54
C ASP A 427 -31.77 10.93 -17.32
N ASP A 428 -33.05 10.69 -17.01
CA ASP A 428 -34.02 11.72 -16.67
C ASP A 428 -34.03 12.10 -15.18
N GLN A 429 -33.00 11.72 -14.42
CA GLN A 429 -32.89 11.92 -12.98
C GLN A 429 -31.77 12.88 -12.59
N TYR A 430 -31.95 13.51 -11.44
CA TYR A 430 -30.92 14.30 -10.77
C TYR A 430 -30.93 14.05 -9.26
N LEU A 431 -29.81 14.36 -8.61
CA LEU A 431 -29.72 14.49 -7.16
C LEU A 431 -28.76 15.62 -6.79
N ARG A 432 -28.82 16.05 -5.54
CA ARG A 432 -27.89 17.01 -4.95
C ARG A 432 -27.11 16.33 -3.84
N TYR A 433 -25.79 16.37 -3.98
CA TYR A 433 -24.83 15.75 -3.09
C TYR A 433 -24.04 16.83 -2.37
N ASP A 434 -23.92 16.72 -1.07
CA ASP A 434 -23.10 17.60 -0.24
C ASP A 434 -21.75 16.89 0.01
N VAL A 435 -20.66 17.52 -0.46
CA VAL A 435 -19.31 16.94 -0.39
C VAL A 435 -18.73 16.96 1.03
N ASP A 436 -19.19 17.87 1.88
CA ASP A 436 -18.66 18.03 3.24
C ASP A 436 -19.25 16.99 4.20
N THR A 437 -20.52 16.65 4.00
CA THR A 437 -21.26 15.64 4.77
C THR A 437 -21.30 14.27 4.10
N GLU A 438 -20.75 14.16 2.89
CA GLU A 438 -20.74 12.97 2.03
C GLU A 438 -22.13 12.33 1.84
N SER A 439 -23.16 13.16 1.66
CA SER A 439 -24.56 12.70 1.68
C SER A 439 -25.42 13.28 0.58
N ILE A 440 -26.48 12.55 0.21
CA ILE A 440 -27.52 13.06 -0.68
C ILE A 440 -28.42 14.00 0.15
N VAL A 441 -28.40 15.28 -0.19
CA VAL A 441 -29.17 16.34 0.47
C VAL A 441 -30.41 16.76 -0.31
N GLY A 442 -30.58 16.25 -1.54
CA GLY A 442 -31.77 16.46 -2.36
C GLY A 442 -31.90 15.41 -3.47
N GLY A 443 -33.13 15.03 -3.81
CA GLY A 443 -33.40 13.93 -4.75
C GLY A 443 -33.11 12.54 -4.16
N PRO A 444 -32.94 11.48 -4.99
CA PRO A 444 -33.09 11.51 -6.45
C PRO A 444 -34.49 11.91 -6.89
N GLY A 445 -34.59 12.73 -7.93
CA GLY A 445 -35.86 13.16 -8.52
C GLY A 445 -35.77 13.23 -10.03
N ASN A 446 -36.92 13.20 -10.71
CA ASN A 446 -36.92 13.36 -12.17
C ASN A 446 -36.71 14.83 -12.54
N THR A 447 -35.89 15.10 -13.55
CA THR A 447 -35.53 16.45 -13.98
C THR A 447 -36.78 17.27 -14.34
N GLY A 448 -37.71 16.71 -15.12
CA GLY A 448 -38.96 17.41 -15.46
C GLY A 448 -39.91 17.73 -14.29
N GLY A 449 -39.69 17.13 -13.12
CA GLY A 449 -40.45 17.41 -11.89
C GLY A 449 -39.71 18.32 -10.92
N GLY A 450 -38.40 18.12 -10.75
CA GLY A 450 -37.56 18.90 -9.83
C GLY A 450 -37.00 20.19 -10.41
N TRP A 451 -37.14 20.40 -11.72
CA TRP A 451 -36.76 21.63 -12.43
C TRP A 451 -37.99 22.14 -13.19
N PRO A 452 -38.96 22.80 -12.53
CA PRO A 452 -40.30 23.04 -13.07
C PRO A 452 -40.31 23.79 -14.40
N ALA A 453 -39.40 24.76 -14.58
CA ALA A 453 -39.32 25.51 -15.83
C ALA A 453 -38.71 24.71 -17.00
N LEU A 454 -38.05 23.58 -16.73
CA LEU A 454 -37.61 22.65 -17.79
C LEU A 454 -38.74 21.74 -18.29
N LYS A 455 -39.90 21.70 -17.61
CA LYS A 455 -41.02 20.83 -17.96
C LYS A 455 -41.52 21.12 -19.38
N GLY A 456 -41.62 20.07 -20.19
CA GLY A 456 -42.05 20.18 -21.59
C GLY A 456 -40.96 20.64 -22.56
N THR A 457 -39.72 20.79 -22.08
CA THR A 457 -38.53 20.98 -22.91
C THR A 457 -37.77 19.65 -23.06
N VAL A 458 -36.79 19.62 -23.96
CA VAL A 458 -35.90 18.45 -24.12
C VAL A 458 -35.13 18.11 -22.84
N PHE A 459 -34.85 19.10 -21.98
CA PHE A 459 -34.08 18.92 -20.75
C PHE A 459 -34.85 18.18 -19.64
N ALA A 460 -36.19 18.08 -19.75
CA ALA A 460 -36.98 17.28 -18.82
C ALA A 460 -36.66 15.78 -18.88
N GLU A 461 -36.09 15.33 -20.01
CA GLU A 461 -35.70 13.95 -20.26
C GLU A 461 -34.23 13.66 -19.88
N GLY A 462 -33.53 14.62 -19.26
CA GLY A 462 -32.12 14.47 -18.84
C GLY A 462 -31.18 15.59 -19.34
N ILE A 463 -29.94 15.56 -18.83
CA ILE A 463 -28.90 16.57 -19.08
C ILE A 463 -27.60 15.86 -19.49
N ASP A 464 -26.96 16.31 -20.57
CA ASP A 464 -25.75 15.69 -21.14
C ASP A 464 -24.46 16.35 -20.64
N ALA A 465 -24.53 17.62 -20.21
CA ALA A 465 -23.44 18.33 -19.57
C ALA A 465 -24.00 19.51 -18.78
N ALA A 466 -23.29 19.94 -17.73
CA ALA A 466 -23.69 21.10 -16.93
C ALA A 466 -22.47 21.79 -16.33
N CYS A 467 -22.53 23.11 -16.19
CA CYS A 467 -21.53 23.85 -15.41
C CYS A 467 -22.12 25.17 -14.90
N SER A 468 -21.54 25.71 -13.83
CA SER A 468 -21.87 27.05 -13.35
C SER A 468 -21.59 28.09 -14.43
N VAL A 469 -22.46 29.10 -14.55
CA VAL A 469 -22.19 30.25 -15.42
C VAL A 469 -21.09 31.10 -14.79
N PRO A 470 -19.97 31.36 -15.50
CA PRO A 470 -18.89 32.16 -14.95
C PRO A 470 -19.37 33.55 -14.53
N GLY A 471 -19.08 33.94 -13.29
CA GLY A 471 -19.43 35.25 -12.73
C GLY A 471 -20.88 35.42 -12.27
N ALA A 472 -21.74 34.41 -12.44
CA ALA A 472 -23.11 34.44 -11.95
C ALA A 472 -23.25 33.71 -10.60
N GLU A 473 -24.13 34.21 -9.73
CA GLU A 473 -24.30 33.68 -8.38
C GLU A 473 -25.24 32.46 -8.32
N HIS A 474 -26.20 32.33 -9.24
CA HIS A 474 -27.26 31.32 -9.16
C HIS A 474 -27.52 30.61 -10.48
N ASP A 475 -26.69 30.88 -11.49
CA ASP A 475 -26.95 30.43 -12.85
C ASP A 475 -26.11 29.20 -13.18
N VAL A 476 -26.74 28.23 -13.83
CA VAL A 476 -26.09 27.07 -14.42
C VAL A 476 -26.43 26.96 -15.89
N TYR A 477 -25.43 26.64 -16.71
CA TYR A 477 -25.66 26.17 -18.06
C TYR A 477 -25.99 24.67 -18.01
N LEU A 478 -27.12 24.30 -18.61
CA LEU A 478 -27.49 22.90 -18.83
C LEU A 478 -27.52 22.62 -20.34
N PHE A 479 -26.88 21.55 -20.77
CA PHE A 479 -26.73 21.18 -22.18
C PHE A 479 -27.42 19.84 -22.45
N ARG A 480 -28.06 19.73 -23.62
CA ARG A 480 -28.64 18.48 -24.13
C ARG A 480 -28.69 18.53 -25.65
N GLY A 481 -28.01 17.59 -26.31
CA GLY A 481 -27.80 17.63 -27.76
C GLY A 481 -27.24 18.99 -28.21
N ASP A 482 -27.80 19.54 -29.28
CA ASP A 482 -27.35 20.81 -29.88
C ASP A 482 -27.98 22.05 -29.22
N ARG A 483 -28.49 21.90 -27.99
CA ARG A 483 -29.20 22.93 -27.23
C ARG A 483 -28.60 23.14 -25.84
N TYR A 484 -28.80 24.35 -25.31
CA TYR A 484 -28.51 24.67 -23.93
C TYR A 484 -29.56 25.64 -23.35
N VAL A 485 -29.62 25.71 -22.03
CA VAL A 485 -30.35 26.73 -21.27
C VAL A 485 -29.41 27.39 -20.26
N ASN A 486 -29.61 28.69 -20.01
CA ASN A 486 -29.14 29.32 -18.77
C ASN A 486 -30.30 29.26 -17.77
N TYR A 487 -30.10 28.57 -16.65
CA TYR A 487 -31.11 28.33 -15.63
C TYR A 487 -30.71 28.95 -14.29
N ASP A 488 -31.60 29.75 -13.70
CA ASP A 488 -31.46 30.31 -12.35
C ASP A 488 -32.02 29.30 -11.33
N ILE A 489 -31.15 28.74 -10.50
CA ILE A 489 -31.52 27.69 -9.54
C ILE A 489 -32.33 28.19 -8.34
N ARG A 490 -32.39 29.50 -8.09
CA ARG A 490 -33.18 30.09 -7.00
C ARG A 490 -34.56 30.51 -7.46
N GLN A 491 -34.64 31.15 -8.62
CA GLN A 491 -35.90 31.59 -9.19
C GLN A 491 -36.63 30.47 -9.94
N GLU A 492 -35.94 29.36 -10.20
CA GLU A 492 -36.43 28.22 -10.97
C GLU A 492 -36.93 28.63 -12.37
N GLU A 493 -36.21 29.53 -13.02
CA GLU A 493 -36.52 30.06 -14.34
C GLU A 493 -35.35 29.89 -15.32
N HIS A 494 -35.62 30.02 -16.62
CA HIS A 494 -34.57 29.96 -17.64
C HIS A 494 -34.78 31.00 -18.75
N GLY A 495 -33.67 31.45 -19.36
CA GLY A 495 -33.67 32.41 -20.47
C GLY A 495 -34.12 31.86 -21.84
N GLY A 496 -34.92 30.79 -21.86
CA GLY A 496 -35.30 30.04 -23.07
C GLY A 496 -34.32 28.92 -23.48
N VAL A 497 -34.77 28.04 -24.38
CA VAL A 497 -33.97 26.96 -24.97
C VAL A 497 -33.24 27.51 -26.20
N ASN A 498 -31.91 27.49 -26.16
CA ASN A 498 -31.05 28.13 -27.15
C ASN A 498 -30.21 27.10 -27.91
N SER A 499 -29.83 27.41 -29.16
CA SER A 499 -28.91 26.58 -29.94
C SER A 499 -27.47 26.89 -29.58
N ILE A 500 -26.65 25.85 -29.32
CA ILE A 500 -25.22 26.02 -29.04
C ILE A 500 -24.54 26.71 -30.23
N HIS A 501 -24.76 26.22 -31.45
CA HIS A 501 -24.21 26.79 -32.67
C HIS A 501 -24.56 28.28 -32.86
N ALA A 502 -25.78 28.69 -32.51
CA ALA A 502 -26.23 30.06 -32.66
C ALA A 502 -25.61 30.99 -31.60
N SER A 503 -25.64 30.58 -30.32
CA SER A 503 -25.28 31.45 -29.19
C SER A 503 -23.82 31.36 -28.75
N TRP A 504 -23.05 30.40 -29.24
CA TRP A 504 -21.63 30.23 -28.92
C TRP A 504 -20.78 30.42 -30.19
N PRO A 505 -20.65 31.66 -30.71
CA PRO A 505 -20.06 31.93 -32.02
C PRO A 505 -18.61 31.44 -32.15
N GLY A 506 -17.82 31.48 -31.07
CA GLY A 506 -16.47 30.94 -31.04
C GLY A 506 -16.36 29.42 -31.24
N LEU A 507 -17.46 28.66 -31.06
CA LEU A 507 -17.49 27.21 -31.27
C LEU A 507 -17.95 26.82 -32.69
N ARG A 508 -18.40 27.76 -33.52
CA ARG A 508 -18.92 27.44 -34.87
C ARG A 508 -17.86 26.74 -35.72
N GLY A 509 -18.26 25.67 -36.39
CA GLY A 509 -17.36 24.83 -37.19
C GLY A 509 -16.51 23.85 -36.38
N THR A 510 -16.70 23.77 -35.06
CA THR A 510 -16.06 22.77 -34.19
C THR A 510 -17.03 21.65 -33.81
N ILE A 511 -16.48 20.58 -33.24
CA ILE A 511 -17.26 19.42 -32.75
C ILE A 511 -18.14 19.75 -31.54
N PHE A 512 -17.89 20.86 -30.84
CA PHE A 512 -18.58 21.24 -29.60
C PHE A 512 -19.98 21.86 -29.83
N THR A 513 -20.51 21.83 -31.06
CA THR A 513 -21.80 22.45 -31.41
C THR A 513 -22.94 21.46 -31.63
N SER A 514 -22.64 20.16 -31.76
CA SER A 514 -23.65 19.10 -31.89
C SER A 514 -24.20 18.64 -30.55
N ASP A 515 -23.33 18.57 -29.55
CA ASP A 515 -23.53 18.05 -28.20
C ASP A 515 -22.22 18.21 -27.42
N LEU A 516 -22.26 17.93 -26.11
CA LEU A 516 -21.11 17.94 -25.21
C LEU A 516 -21.18 16.70 -24.32
N ASP A 517 -20.02 16.09 -24.05
CA ASP A 517 -19.94 14.93 -23.15
C ASP A 517 -19.76 15.35 -21.69
N ALA A 518 -19.17 16.53 -21.46
CA ALA A 518 -19.08 17.16 -20.14
C ALA A 518 -18.82 18.66 -20.28
N ALA A 519 -19.10 19.42 -19.22
CA ALA A 519 -18.75 20.83 -19.10
C ALA A 519 -18.28 21.12 -17.68
N CYS A 520 -17.38 22.07 -17.49
CA CYS A 520 -16.85 22.41 -16.18
C CYS A 520 -16.49 23.89 -16.11
N GLN A 521 -16.74 24.52 -14.96
CA GLN A 521 -16.29 25.88 -14.69
C GLN A 521 -14.76 25.94 -14.62
N SER A 522 -14.17 26.98 -15.24
CA SER A 522 -12.74 27.25 -15.05
C SER A 522 -12.48 28.02 -13.76
N TYR A 523 -11.24 27.92 -13.25
CA TYR A 523 -10.79 28.79 -12.16
C TYR A 523 -10.80 30.29 -12.55
N MET A 524 -10.82 30.61 -13.86
CA MET A 524 -11.04 31.96 -14.34
C MET A 524 -12.54 32.25 -14.42
N SER A 525 -12.98 33.34 -13.79
CA SER A 525 -14.39 33.75 -13.65
C SER A 525 -15.12 34.11 -14.95
N SER A 526 -14.48 33.95 -16.11
CA SER A 526 -15.04 34.23 -17.44
C SER A 526 -14.85 33.08 -18.43
N HIS A 527 -14.47 31.90 -17.95
CA HIS A 527 -14.17 30.76 -18.82
C HIS A 527 -14.84 29.47 -18.36
N VAL A 528 -15.08 28.61 -19.34
CA VAL A 528 -15.55 27.24 -19.15
C VAL A 528 -14.68 26.27 -19.95
N TYR A 529 -14.58 25.04 -19.45
CA TYR A 529 -14.06 23.90 -20.19
C TYR A 529 -15.24 23.10 -20.75
N LEU A 530 -15.21 22.81 -22.05
CA LEU A 530 -16.23 22.01 -22.74
C LEU A 530 -15.55 20.78 -23.32
N PHE A 531 -16.08 19.58 -23.05
CA PHE A 531 -15.45 18.31 -23.42
C PHE A 531 -16.28 17.58 -24.48
N LYS A 532 -15.60 17.03 -25.49
CA LYS A 532 -16.21 16.20 -26.52
C LYS A 532 -15.16 15.24 -27.09
N GLY A 533 -15.41 13.94 -26.99
CA GLY A 533 -14.44 12.89 -27.30
C GLY A 533 -13.16 13.09 -26.50
N ASP A 534 -12.01 12.98 -27.17
CA ASP A 534 -10.69 13.17 -26.56
C ASP A 534 -10.26 14.65 -26.47
N GLN A 535 -11.15 15.61 -26.76
CA GLN A 535 -10.82 17.04 -26.83
C GLN A 535 -11.53 17.87 -25.76
N VAL A 536 -10.84 18.94 -25.35
CA VAL A 536 -11.37 19.98 -24.48
C VAL A 536 -11.20 21.36 -25.14
N ALA A 537 -12.28 22.13 -25.16
CA ALA A 537 -12.30 23.53 -25.54
C ALA A 537 -12.23 24.42 -24.30
N TYR A 538 -11.33 25.41 -24.33
CA TYR A 538 -11.27 26.48 -23.36
C TYR A 538 -11.97 27.71 -23.93
N TYR A 539 -13.19 27.97 -23.46
CA TYR A 539 -14.06 29.00 -24.02
C TYR A 539 -14.18 30.19 -23.06
N ASN A 540 -14.12 31.40 -23.60
CA ASN A 540 -14.33 32.64 -22.85
C ASN A 540 -15.76 33.15 -23.09
N THR A 541 -16.55 33.22 -22.03
CA THR A 541 -17.97 33.60 -22.10
C THR A 541 -18.18 35.10 -22.31
N ASP A 542 -17.29 35.96 -21.79
CA ASP A 542 -17.43 37.42 -21.93
C ASP A 542 -17.16 37.91 -23.35
N THR A 543 -16.19 37.29 -24.01
CA THR A 543 -15.76 37.65 -25.38
C THR A 543 -16.33 36.71 -26.43
N GLU A 544 -17.13 35.74 -26.01
CA GLU A 544 -17.77 34.71 -26.85
C GLU A 544 -16.77 34.02 -27.82
N SER A 545 -15.57 33.72 -27.32
CA SER A 545 -14.46 33.24 -28.15
C SER A 545 -13.82 31.96 -27.63
N LEU A 546 -13.47 31.07 -28.56
CA LEU A 546 -12.67 29.87 -28.28
C LEU A 546 -11.21 30.29 -28.12
N ARG A 547 -10.65 30.11 -26.92
CA ARG A 547 -9.27 30.48 -26.61
C ARG A 547 -8.28 29.41 -27.02
N ALA A 548 -8.62 28.15 -26.76
CA ALA A 548 -7.81 26.99 -27.11
C ALA A 548 -8.70 25.76 -27.29
N CYS A 549 -8.23 24.82 -28.10
CA CYS A 549 -8.78 23.48 -28.19
C CYS A 549 -7.61 22.49 -28.34
N MET A 550 -7.58 21.47 -27.50
CA MET A 550 -6.51 20.48 -27.47
C MET A 550 -7.02 19.15 -26.90
N ARG A 551 -6.18 18.12 -26.89
CA ARG A 551 -6.55 16.85 -26.28
C ARG A 551 -6.66 16.98 -24.77
N ILE A 552 -7.54 16.18 -24.16
CA ILE A 552 -7.70 16.11 -22.70
C ILE A 552 -6.38 15.75 -22.04
N SER A 553 -5.61 14.82 -22.61
CA SER A 553 -4.28 14.44 -22.11
C SER A 553 -3.25 15.56 -22.15
N ASP A 554 -3.38 16.52 -23.09
CA ASP A 554 -2.47 17.66 -23.18
C ASP A 554 -2.86 18.76 -22.17
N ALA A 555 -4.17 19.01 -22.00
CA ALA A 555 -4.70 20.01 -21.06
C ALA A 555 -4.66 19.55 -19.59
N PHE A 556 -4.86 18.25 -19.35
CA PHE A 556 -4.87 17.58 -18.06
C PHE A 556 -3.84 16.44 -18.07
N PRO A 557 -2.53 16.75 -17.93
CA PRO A 557 -1.48 15.73 -17.99
C PRO A 557 -1.63 14.60 -16.97
N ALA A 558 -2.32 14.87 -15.85
CA ALA A 558 -2.61 13.88 -14.81
C ALA A 558 -3.44 12.68 -15.32
N VAL A 559 -4.18 12.83 -16.42
CA VAL A 559 -4.98 11.73 -16.99
C VAL A 559 -4.38 11.17 -18.28
N ALA A 560 -3.19 11.63 -18.68
CA ALA A 560 -2.52 11.09 -19.87
C ALA A 560 -2.24 9.59 -19.68
N GLY A 561 -2.59 8.78 -20.69
CA GLY A 561 -2.44 7.32 -20.63
C GLY A 561 -3.61 6.57 -19.97
N THR A 562 -4.59 7.27 -19.39
CA THR A 562 -5.79 6.67 -18.78
C THR A 562 -6.98 6.68 -19.74
N SER A 563 -8.05 5.95 -19.40
CA SER A 563 -9.31 6.00 -20.16
C SER A 563 -9.94 7.40 -20.21
N PHE A 564 -9.73 8.23 -19.19
CA PHE A 564 -10.27 9.60 -19.12
C PHE A 564 -9.70 10.53 -20.19
N ALA A 565 -8.50 10.24 -20.71
CA ALA A 565 -7.92 11.01 -21.82
C ALA A 565 -8.69 10.84 -23.13
N SER A 566 -9.50 9.77 -23.27
CA SER A 566 -10.29 9.47 -24.47
C SER A 566 -11.71 10.04 -24.43
N GLY A 567 -12.11 10.62 -23.29
CA GLY A 567 -13.42 11.23 -23.09
C GLY A 567 -13.92 11.10 -21.66
N LEU A 568 -14.85 11.98 -21.30
CA LEU A 568 -15.45 12.08 -19.97
C LEU A 568 -16.96 11.93 -20.11
N SER A 569 -17.63 11.40 -19.08
CA SER A 569 -19.10 11.39 -19.01
C SER A 569 -19.65 12.52 -18.15
N ALA A 570 -18.84 13.08 -17.24
CA ALA A 570 -19.16 14.28 -16.49
C ALA A 570 -17.86 14.91 -15.95
N ALA A 571 -17.91 16.20 -15.61
CA ALA A 571 -16.81 16.89 -14.95
C ALA A 571 -17.35 18.04 -14.09
N CYS A 572 -16.72 18.33 -12.96
CA CYS A 572 -17.00 19.54 -12.19
C CYS A 572 -15.74 20.02 -11.45
N MET A 573 -15.72 21.30 -11.09
CA MET A 573 -14.68 21.80 -10.19
C MET A 573 -15.02 21.31 -8.77
N VAL A 574 -14.00 20.98 -7.99
CA VAL A 574 -14.20 20.62 -6.58
C VAL A 574 -14.76 21.87 -5.85
N PRO A 575 -15.88 21.77 -5.12
CA PRO A 575 -16.45 22.90 -4.40
C PRO A 575 -15.41 23.53 -3.46
N SER A 576 -15.32 24.87 -3.47
CA SER A 576 -14.43 25.67 -2.62
C SER A 576 -12.92 25.44 -2.81
N GLU A 577 -12.50 24.59 -3.76
CA GLU A 577 -11.12 24.17 -3.96
C GLU A 577 -10.63 24.57 -5.37
N LEU A 578 -9.93 25.69 -5.46
CA LEU A 578 -9.39 26.17 -6.73
C LEU A 578 -8.37 25.18 -7.30
N PHE A 579 -8.35 25.07 -8.63
CA PHE A 579 -7.44 24.20 -9.39
C PHE A 579 -7.62 22.71 -9.11
N GLN A 580 -8.81 22.30 -8.68
CA GLN A 580 -9.12 20.90 -8.48
C GLN A 580 -10.41 20.53 -9.20
N TYR A 581 -10.41 19.37 -9.83
CA TYR A 581 -11.49 18.94 -10.72
C TYR A 581 -11.83 17.48 -10.47
N TYR A 582 -13.11 17.16 -10.39
CA TYR A 582 -13.58 15.78 -10.52
C TYR A 582 -13.89 15.50 -11.99
N LEU A 583 -13.27 14.47 -12.54
CA LEU A 583 -13.55 13.97 -13.89
C LEU A 583 -14.14 12.56 -13.76
N PHE A 584 -15.27 12.30 -14.42
CA PHE A 584 -16.02 11.06 -14.32
C PHE A 584 -16.07 10.34 -15.67
N GLN A 585 -16.03 9.02 -15.65
CA GLN A 585 -16.19 8.17 -16.83
C GLN A 585 -16.67 6.78 -16.39
N GLY A 586 -17.81 6.34 -16.93
CA GLY A 586 -18.40 5.05 -16.54
C GLY A 586 -18.66 5.00 -15.04
N ASP A 587 -18.14 3.97 -14.36
CA ASP A 587 -18.25 3.81 -12.91
C ASP A 587 -17.07 4.40 -12.11
N ARG A 588 -16.19 5.17 -12.77
CA ARG A 588 -14.97 5.73 -12.16
C ARG A 588 -14.92 7.25 -12.18
N TYR A 589 -14.11 7.79 -11.28
CA TYR A 589 -13.77 9.20 -11.23
C TYR A 589 -12.31 9.39 -10.83
N VAL A 590 -11.74 10.52 -11.24
CA VAL A 590 -10.44 11.02 -10.76
C VAL A 590 -10.62 12.43 -10.22
N ARG A 591 -9.92 12.74 -9.12
CA ARG A 591 -9.71 14.12 -8.68
C ARG A 591 -8.37 14.59 -9.25
N VAL A 592 -8.42 15.52 -10.19
CA VAL A 592 -7.25 16.14 -10.80
C VAL A 592 -6.90 17.41 -10.04
N TYR A 593 -5.60 17.63 -9.85
CA TYR A 593 -5.06 18.75 -9.09
C TYR A 593 -4.13 19.59 -9.96
N GLY A 594 -4.14 20.89 -9.71
CA GLY A 594 -3.32 21.85 -10.44
C GLY A 594 -4.07 22.52 -11.59
N LYS A 595 -3.43 23.57 -12.11
CA LYS A 595 -3.99 24.39 -13.18
C LYS A 595 -3.90 23.63 -14.51
N PRO A 596 -5.01 23.47 -15.27
CA PRO A 596 -4.97 22.90 -16.61
C PRO A 596 -4.09 23.73 -17.55
N ILE A 597 -3.40 23.06 -18.46
CA ILE A 597 -2.43 23.68 -19.38
C ILE A 597 -3.18 24.15 -20.63
N PHE A 598 -3.34 25.46 -20.78
CA PHE A 598 -3.99 26.10 -21.93
C PHE A 598 -3.23 27.36 -22.38
#